data_AF-A0A522CVT9-F1
#
_entry.id   AF-A0A522CVT9-F1
#
_cell.length_a   1.000
_cell.length_b   1.000
_cell.length_c   1.000
_cell.angle_alpha   90.00
_cell.angle_beta   90.00
_cell.angle_gamma   90.00
#
_symmetry.space_group_name_H-M   'P 1'
#
loop_
_entity.id
_entity.type
_entity.pdbx_description
1 polymer ?
#
loop_
_entity_poly.entity_id
_entity_poly.type
_entity_poly.pdbx_seq_one_letter_code
_entity_poly.pdbx_strand_id
1 'polypeptide(L)'
;MLEFIGISGSLLLSLCGLPQAVQSLRNRHSHGISYGFIWMWVTGEIALLIYVAGTTADLILIVNYLFNLLIGGVILWFKLFPAKTAAD
;
A
#
# COMPACT_ATOMS: atom_id res chain seq x y z
N MET A 1 -19.21 16.09 -10.89
CA MET A 1 -18.29 15.49 -11.88
C MET A 1 -16.88 15.32 -11.31
N LEU A 2 -16.24 16.39 -10.80
CA LEU A 2 -14.92 16.30 -10.15
C LEU A 2 -14.90 15.38 -8.92
N GLU A 3 -15.95 15.42 -8.09
CA GLU A 3 -16.09 14.53 -6.93
C GLU A 3 -16.10 13.05 -7.32
N PHE A 4 -16.84 12.68 -8.38
CA PHE A 4 -16.86 11.31 -8.88
C PHE A 4 -15.49 10.84 -9.37
N ILE A 5 -14.74 11.72 -10.04
CA ILE A 5 -13.37 11.45 -10.47
C ILE A 5 -12.46 11.29 -9.24
N GLY A 6 -12.59 12.14 -8.23
CA GLY A 6 -11.81 12.07 -6.98
C GLY A 6 -12.06 10.77 -6.23
N ILE A 7 -13.33 10.37 -6.06
CA ILE A 7 -13.70 9.12 -5.40
C ILE A 7 -13.21 7.92 -6.20
N SER A 8 -13.39 7.93 -7.53
CA SER A 8 -12.93 6.83 -8.39
C SER A 8 -11.41 6.71 -8.39
N GLY A 9 -10.70 7.83 -8.47
CA GLY A 9 -9.24 7.89 -8.38
C GLY A 9 -8.72 7.39 -7.04
N SER A 10 -9.35 7.80 -5.94
CA SER A 10 -9.03 7.28 -4.61
C SER A 10 -9.28 5.77 -4.54
N LEU A 11 -10.41 5.27 -5.00
CA LEU A 11 -10.69 3.84 -4.98
C LEU A 11 -9.62 3.04 -5.75
N LEU A 12 -9.30 3.47 -6.97
CA LEU A 12 -8.27 2.83 -7.80
C LEU A 12 -6.88 2.88 -7.13
N LEU A 13 -6.52 4.00 -6.51
CA LEU A 13 -5.24 4.17 -5.83
C LEU A 13 -5.15 3.31 -4.56
N SER A 14 -6.24 3.15 -3.82
CA SER A 14 -6.27 2.27 -2.65
C SER A 14 -6.14 0.78 -3.04
N LEU A 15 -6.67 0.41 -4.20
CA LEU A 15 -6.68 -0.98 -4.66
C LEU A 15 -5.46 -1.37 -5.49
N CYS A 16 -4.66 -0.41 -5.99
CA CYS A 16 -3.60 -0.71 -6.94
C CYS A 16 -2.51 -1.63 -6.39
N GLY A 17 -2.25 -1.59 -5.08
CA GLY A 17 -1.29 -2.46 -4.41
C GLY A 17 -1.86 -3.84 -4.03
N LEU A 18 -3.18 -4.02 -4.08
CA LEU A 18 -3.84 -5.25 -3.66
C LEU A 18 -3.40 -6.47 -4.49
N PRO A 19 -3.32 -6.41 -5.85
CA PRO A 19 -2.80 -7.52 -6.64
C PRO A 19 -1.40 -7.97 -6.20
N GLN A 20 -0.52 -7.02 -5.85
CA GLN A 20 0.84 -7.31 -5.42
C GLN A 20 0.89 -7.92 -4.00
N ALA A 21 0.04 -7.46 -3.09
CA ALA A 21 -0.10 -8.07 -1.77
C ALA A 21 -0.67 -9.50 -1.87
N VAL A 22 -1.67 -9.74 -2.73
CA VAL A 22 -2.20 -11.08 -2.99
C VAL A 22 -1.13 -12.00 -3.57
N GLN A 23 -0.33 -11.51 -4.51
CA GLN A 23 0.80 -12.29 -5.05
C GLN A 23 1.84 -12.60 -3.96
N SER A 24 2.16 -11.64 -3.09
CA SER A 24 3.09 -11.84 -1.97
C SER A 24 2.57 -12.88 -0.97
N LEU A 25 1.27 -12.86 -0.67
CA LEU A 25 0.59 -13.86 0.16
C LEU A 25 0.63 -15.26 -0.46
N ARG A 26 0.37 -15.38 -1.77
CA ARG A 26 0.40 -16.66 -2.49
C ARG A 26 1.81 -17.24 -2.58
N ASN A 27 2.79 -16.40 -2.90
CA ASN A 27 4.18 -16.82 -3.10
C ASN A 27 4.94 -16.94 -1.78
N ARG A 28 4.37 -16.43 -0.67
CA ARG A 28 5.00 -16.35 0.65
C ARG A 28 6.33 -15.58 0.67
N HIS A 29 6.58 -14.77 -0.36
CA HIS A 29 7.73 -13.90 -0.50
C HIS A 29 7.39 -12.71 -1.38
N SER A 30 8.17 -11.63 -1.27
CA SER A 30 8.09 -10.46 -2.17
C SER A 30 9.38 -10.25 -2.98
N HIS A 31 9.99 -11.33 -3.47
CA HIS A 31 11.05 -11.25 -4.48
C HIS A 31 10.54 -10.53 -5.74
N GLY A 32 11.35 -9.63 -6.30
CA GLY A 32 10.99 -8.81 -7.47
C GLY A 32 10.59 -7.36 -7.17
N ILE A 33 10.19 -7.04 -5.93
CA ILE A 33 9.91 -5.65 -5.53
C ILE A 33 11.17 -5.03 -4.92
N SER A 34 11.56 -3.83 -5.32
CA SER A 34 12.73 -3.15 -4.75
C SER A 34 12.44 -2.65 -3.32
N TYR A 35 13.43 -2.75 -2.43
CA TYR A 35 13.32 -2.18 -1.09
C TYR A 35 13.05 -0.67 -1.13
N GLY A 36 13.70 0.04 -2.06
CA GLY A 36 13.50 1.48 -2.25
C GLY A 36 12.05 1.82 -2.58
N PHE A 37 11.40 1.04 -3.46
CA PHE A 37 9.98 1.24 -3.78
C PHE A 37 9.09 1.09 -2.55
N ILE A 38 9.25 0.01 -1.79
CA ILE A 38 8.42 -0.25 -0.60
C ILE A 38 8.61 0.85 0.44
N TRP A 39 9.86 1.26 0.71
CA TRP A 39 10.14 2.31 1.67
C TRP A 39 9.57 3.66 1.25
N MET A 40 9.83 4.10 0.00
CA MET A 40 9.29 5.37 -0.50
C MET A 40 7.77 5.38 -0.51
N TRP A 41 7.14 4.25 -0.85
CA TRP A 41 5.69 4.16 -0.86
C TRP A 41 5.11 4.23 0.56
N VAL A 42 5.54 3.35 1.47
CA VAL A 42 5.02 3.31 2.85
C VAL A 42 5.26 4.63 3.57
N THR A 43 6.44 5.24 3.45
CA THR A 43 6.70 6.55 4.10
C THR A 43 5.89 7.68 3.47
N GLY A 44 5.68 7.65 2.15
CA GLY A 44 4.81 8.59 1.45
C GLY A 44 3.36 8.50 1.92
N GLU A 45 2.84 7.28 2.09
CA GLU A 45 1.50 7.03 2.62
C GLU A 45 1.35 7.57 4.06
N ILE A 46 2.34 7.36 4.93
CA ILE A 46 2.34 7.92 6.29
C ILE A 46 2.34 9.46 6.24
N ALA A 47 3.21 10.06 5.43
CA ALA A 47 3.32 11.51 5.32
C ALA A 47 2.01 12.15 4.83
N LEU A 48 1.38 11.57 3.81
CA LEU A 48 0.11 12.05 3.27
C LEU A 48 -1.06 11.84 4.23
N LEU A 49 -1.09 10.72 4.97
CA LEU A 49 -2.07 10.49 6.02
C LEU A 49 -2.00 11.58 7.11
N ILE A 50 -0.80 11.91 7.59
CA ILE A 50 -0.59 12.99 8.57
C ILE A 50 -1.03 14.34 7.99
N TYR A 51 -0.64 14.62 6.76
CA TYR A 51 -0.98 15.88 6.08
C TYR A 51 -2.50 16.05 5.94
N VAL A 52 -3.22 15.05 5.42
CA VAL A 52 -4.67 15.13 5.22
C VAL A 52 -5.41 15.17 6.55
N ALA A 53 -5.01 14.35 7.53
CA ALA A 53 -5.63 14.36 8.85
C ALA A 53 -5.47 15.72 9.56
N GLY A 54 -4.34 16.42 9.35
CA GLY A 54 -4.08 17.72 9.95
C GLY A 54 -4.64 18.94 9.19
N THR A 55 -5.12 18.77 7.96
CA THR A 55 -5.55 19.90 7.11
C THR A 55 -7.03 19.83 6.75
N THR A 56 -7.42 18.90 5.90
CA THR A 56 -8.79 18.80 5.36
C THR A 56 -9.65 17.80 6.10
N ALA A 57 -9.03 16.84 6.81
CA ALA A 57 -9.69 15.70 7.43
C ALA A 57 -10.60 14.92 6.46
N ASP A 58 -10.24 14.87 5.18
CA ASP A 58 -11.00 14.14 4.16
C ASP A 58 -10.98 12.63 4.44
N LEU A 59 -12.13 12.11 4.87
CA LEU A 59 -12.28 10.71 5.26
C LEU A 59 -12.00 9.73 4.11
N ILE A 60 -12.28 10.10 2.86
CA ILE A 60 -12.06 9.22 1.71
C ILE A 60 -10.56 9.04 1.47
N LEU A 61 -9.79 10.11 1.57
CA LEU A 61 -8.33 10.06 1.47
C LEU A 61 -7.67 9.43 2.70
N ILE A 62 -8.18 9.68 3.90
CA ILE A 62 -7.69 9.04 5.12
C ILE A 62 -7.85 7.52 5.04
N VAL A 63 -9.04 7.03 4.65
CA VAL A 63 -9.27 5.59 4.48
C VAL A 63 -8.40 5.02 3.37
N ASN A 64 -8.19 5.75 2.28
CA ASN A 64 -7.29 5.36 1.20
C ASN A 64 -5.87 5.09 1.72
N TYR A 65 -5.26 6.08 2.37
CA TYR A 65 -3.88 5.98 2.83
C TYR A 65 -3.73 4.91 3.92
N LEU A 66 -4.72 4.78 4.81
CA LEU A 66 -4.75 3.68 5.79
C LEU A 66 -4.78 2.31 5.12
N PHE A 67 -5.60 2.13 4.09
CA PHE A 67 -5.70 0.87 3.37
C PHE A 67 -4.41 0.54 2.61
N ASN A 68 -3.79 1.53 1.97
CA ASN A 68 -2.48 1.36 1.33
C ASN A 68 -1.37 1.04 2.33
N LEU A 69 -1.41 1.59 3.55
CA LEU A 69 -0.47 1.22 4.61
C LEU A 69 -0.61 -0.25 5.02
N LEU A 70 -1.83 -0.78 5.10
CA LEU A 70 -2.06 -2.20 5.37
C LEU A 70 -1.48 -3.07 4.25
N ILE A 71 -1.74 -2.71 2.99
CA ILE A 71 -1.19 -3.41 1.82
C ILE A 71 0.34 -3.36 1.80
N GLY A 72 0.92 -2.16 1.95
CA GLY A 72 2.37 -1.96 2.01
C GLY A 72 3.00 -2.75 3.16
N GLY A 73 2.33 -2.81 4.31
CA GLY A 73 2.74 -3.60 5.46
C GLY A 73 2.77 -5.11 5.18
N VAL A 74 1.76 -5.65 4.49
CA VAL A 74 1.75 -7.06 4.06
C VAL A 74 2.93 -7.36 3.12
N ILE A 75 3.15 -6.50 2.13
CA ILE A 75 4.25 -6.67 1.17
C ILE A 75 5.61 -6.56 1.88
N LEU A 76 5.78 -5.59 2.77
CA LEU A 76 7.00 -5.42 3.55
C LEU A 76 7.24 -6.63 4.46
N TRP A 77 6.21 -7.19 5.08
CA TRP A 77 6.30 -8.39 5.90
C TRP A 77 6.86 -9.58 5.09
N PHE A 78 6.29 -9.86 3.92
CA PHE A 78 6.79 -10.94 3.04
C PHE A 78 8.12 -10.62 2.38
N LYS A 79 8.55 -9.35 2.39
CA LYS A 79 9.89 -8.96 1.96
C LYS A 79 10.95 -9.22 3.02
N LEU A 80 10.64 -8.93 4.28
CA LEU A 80 11.56 -9.09 5.43
C LEU A 80 11.60 -10.54 5.94
N PHE A 81 10.47 -11.23 5.86
CA PHE A 81 10.31 -12.61 6.34
C PHE A 81 9.78 -13.51 5.21
N PRO A 82 10.54 -13.70 4.11
CA PRO A 82 10.16 -14.68 3.11
C PRO A 82 10.11 -16.06 3.77
N ALA A 83 9.02 -16.81 3.56
CA ALA A 83 9.00 -18.20 3.98
C ALA A 83 10.05 -18.95 3.16
N LYS A 84 10.86 -19.79 3.83
CA LYS A 84 11.80 -20.67 3.14
C LYS A 84 11.05 -21.46 2.08
N THR A 85 11.36 -21.20 0.83
CA THR A 85 10.87 -22.01 -0.28
C THR A 85 11.74 -23.26 -0.32
N ALA A 86 11.22 -24.41 -0.76
CA ALA A 86 11.97 -25.68 -0.78
C ALA A 86 13.24 -25.68 -1.69
N ALA A 87 13.64 -24.52 -2.22
CA ALA A 87 14.81 -24.28 -3.03
C ALA A 87 15.90 -23.44 -2.32
N ASP A 88 15.70 -23.08 -1.03
CA ASP A 88 16.67 -22.40 -0.16
C ASP A 88 17.39 -23.40 0.77
#